data_AF-A0A7X3IZV3-F1
#
_entry.id   AF-A0A7X3IZV3-F1
#
_cell.length_a   1.000
_cell.length_b   1.000
_cell.length_c   1.000
_cell.angle_alpha   90.00
_cell.angle_beta   90.00
_cell.angle_gamma   90.00
#
_symmetry.space_group_name_H-M   'P 1'
#
loop_
_entity.id
_entity.type
_entity.pdbx_description
1 polymer ?
#
loop_
_entity_poly.entity_id
_entity_poly.type
_entity_poly.pdbx_seq_one_letter_code
_entity_poly.pdbx_strand_id
1 'polypeptide(L)'
;MSSIMTFIEGYMNGDAWEELCVSCYRLKYQTQNYTAIPAVHGGDAGIEGFTCNGIVHQCYCPEREYDDKELYEHQRDKLTADIEKLMNNGERLKKLGVPPIVEWHFNIPEYRDSRILAHAQIKQKEVLAAKKKSPSLFDHISDDFKIYVKIAEDFTPEISRIIRTNLTDMKLNLAIQHQDITDWSKCDSQKVANIRRKVGAVMRVSDDNPDLNEVVGIYIDLYISGIEIMNNLQLHFPEIYEELYQLEQSYKREVSLKTRMHTNRQLNQNLFNDILNEFQLKLEKDFSPMLTQASIVELKQDLVASWLADCSMEFRSE
;
A
#
# COMPACT_ATOMS: atom_id res chain seq x y z
N MET A 1 3.52 10.92 6.10
CA MET A 1 2.31 10.40 5.44
C MET A 1 2.81 9.46 4.37
N SER A 2 2.82 8.16 4.65
CA SER A 2 3.21 7.19 3.63
C SER A 2 2.09 7.10 2.59
N SER A 3 2.38 7.38 1.34
CA SER A 3 1.38 7.26 0.27
C SER A 3 1.00 5.79 0.09
N ILE A 4 -0.28 5.50 -0.25
CA ILE A 4 -0.74 4.14 -0.60
C ILE A 4 0.18 3.47 -1.63
N MET A 5 0.83 4.29 -2.47
CA MET A 5 1.83 3.94 -3.47
C MET A 5 2.98 3.07 -2.91
N THR A 6 3.45 3.35 -1.70
CA THR A 6 4.53 2.57 -1.04
C THR A 6 4.13 1.11 -0.79
N PHE A 7 2.83 0.85 -0.64
CA PHE A 7 2.31 -0.47 -0.35
C PHE A 7 1.97 -1.28 -1.61
N ILE A 8 1.93 -0.61 -2.77
CA ILE A 8 1.56 -1.22 -4.06
C ILE A 8 2.70 -1.13 -5.09
N GLU A 9 3.97 -1.03 -4.66
CA GLU A 9 5.13 -0.98 -5.55
C GLU A 9 5.15 -2.13 -6.58
N GLY A 10 4.69 -3.32 -6.21
CA GLY A 10 4.56 -4.48 -7.11
C GLY A 10 3.61 -4.27 -8.29
N TYR A 11 2.78 -3.22 -8.26
CA TYR A 11 1.79 -2.84 -9.29
C TYR A 11 2.27 -1.73 -10.20
N MET A 12 3.49 -1.23 -10.02
CA MET A 12 4.02 -0.10 -10.79
C MET A 12 4.57 -0.54 -12.15
N ASN A 13 3.77 -1.31 -12.88
CA ASN A 13 3.94 -1.61 -14.30
C ASN A 13 2.56 -1.64 -14.96
N GLY A 14 2.51 -1.48 -16.29
CA GLY A 14 1.26 -1.34 -17.05
C GLY A 14 0.24 -2.45 -16.76
N ASP A 15 0.66 -3.70 -16.94
CA ASP A 15 -0.24 -4.86 -16.83
C ASP A 15 -0.73 -5.06 -15.39
N ALA A 16 0.17 -5.00 -14.40
CA ALA A 16 -0.23 -5.17 -13.01
C ALA A 16 -1.16 -4.05 -12.53
N TRP A 17 -0.88 -2.80 -12.88
CA TRP A 17 -1.74 -1.66 -12.55
C TRP A 17 -3.15 -1.81 -13.14
N GLU A 18 -3.24 -2.29 -14.38
CA GLU A 18 -4.51 -2.57 -15.05
C GLU A 18 -5.29 -3.66 -14.29
N GLU A 19 -4.65 -4.78 -13.96
CA GLU A 19 -5.27 -5.88 -13.19
C GLU A 19 -5.79 -5.42 -11.82
N LEU A 20 -5.02 -4.59 -11.13
CA LEU A 20 -5.44 -3.98 -9.85
C LEU A 20 -6.64 -3.07 -10.05
N CYS A 21 -6.60 -2.17 -11.03
CA CYS A 21 -7.71 -1.28 -11.34
C CYS A 21 -8.99 -2.06 -11.69
N VAL A 22 -8.90 -3.08 -12.53
CA VAL A 22 -10.05 -3.94 -12.87
C VAL A 22 -10.61 -4.61 -11.62
N SER A 23 -9.75 -5.10 -10.73
CA SER A 23 -10.17 -5.70 -9.46
C SER A 23 -10.86 -4.69 -8.55
N CYS A 24 -10.33 -3.47 -8.45
CA CYS A 24 -10.95 -2.37 -7.70
C CYS A 24 -12.32 -2.03 -8.27
N TYR A 25 -12.46 -1.93 -9.59
CA TYR A 25 -13.74 -1.63 -10.23
C TYR A 25 -14.78 -2.73 -10.03
N ARG A 26 -14.37 -4.02 -10.07
CA ARG A 26 -15.25 -5.15 -9.75
C ARG A 26 -15.86 -5.02 -8.35
N LEU A 27 -15.05 -4.61 -7.36
CA LEU A 27 -15.52 -4.42 -5.99
C LEU A 27 -16.39 -3.17 -5.84
N LYS A 28 -15.90 -2.02 -6.34
CA LYS A 28 -16.55 -0.72 -6.18
C LYS A 28 -17.89 -0.63 -6.89
N TYR A 29 -17.98 -1.22 -8.07
CA TYR A 29 -19.14 -1.13 -8.96
C TYR A 29 -19.91 -2.45 -9.08
N GLN A 30 -19.79 -3.34 -8.10
CA GLN A 30 -20.47 -4.63 -8.09
C GLN A 30 -22.00 -4.49 -8.27
N THR A 31 -22.61 -3.49 -7.62
CA THR A 31 -24.05 -3.22 -7.70
C THR A 31 -24.47 -2.54 -9.01
N GLN A 32 -23.50 -2.10 -9.82
CA GLN A 32 -23.70 -1.47 -11.13
C GLN A 32 -23.28 -2.41 -12.28
N ASN A 33 -23.21 -3.72 -12.03
CA ASN A 33 -22.90 -4.77 -13.00
C ASN A 33 -21.65 -4.47 -13.84
N TYR A 34 -20.55 -4.13 -13.16
CA TYR A 34 -19.28 -3.91 -13.83
C TYR A 34 -18.83 -5.12 -14.66
N THR A 35 -18.45 -4.85 -15.91
CA THR A 35 -18.01 -5.83 -16.91
C THR A 35 -16.64 -5.40 -17.45
N ALA A 36 -15.63 -6.24 -17.22
CA ALA A 36 -14.31 -6.04 -17.81
C ALA A 36 -14.29 -6.48 -19.28
N ILE A 37 -13.46 -5.85 -20.11
CA ILE A 37 -13.29 -6.17 -21.53
C ILE A 37 -11.92 -6.82 -21.73
N PRO A 38 -11.84 -8.13 -22.02
CA PRO A 38 -10.56 -8.79 -22.30
C PRO A 38 -9.96 -8.30 -23.63
N ALA A 39 -8.69 -7.90 -23.63
CA ALA A 39 -8.01 -7.38 -24.82
C ALA A 39 -7.66 -8.44 -25.89
N VAL A 40 -7.75 -9.74 -25.56
CA VAL A 40 -7.24 -10.87 -26.38
C VAL A 40 -7.82 -10.93 -27.79
N HIS A 41 -9.10 -10.58 -27.97
CA HIS A 41 -9.76 -10.62 -29.28
C HIS A 41 -10.21 -9.23 -29.73
N GLY A 42 -9.39 -8.60 -30.57
CA GLY A 42 -9.68 -7.32 -31.20
C GLY A 42 -9.28 -6.09 -30.36
N GLY A 43 -8.60 -6.26 -29.22
CA GLY A 43 -8.24 -5.19 -28.28
C GLY A 43 -9.37 -4.86 -27.29
N ASP A 44 -9.29 -3.73 -26.61
CA ASP A 44 -10.18 -3.27 -25.54
C ASP A 44 -11.17 -2.15 -25.99
N ALA A 45 -11.06 -1.71 -27.24
CA ALA A 45 -11.77 -0.55 -27.79
C ALA A 45 -11.43 0.79 -27.09
N GLY A 46 -10.31 0.84 -26.35
CA GLY A 46 -9.86 2.00 -25.59
C GLY A 46 -10.45 2.12 -24.19
N ILE A 47 -11.08 1.07 -23.64
CA ILE A 47 -11.54 1.00 -22.24
C ILE A 47 -11.33 -0.40 -21.65
N GLU A 48 -10.98 -0.49 -20.37
CA GLU A 48 -10.76 -1.77 -19.68
C GLU A 48 -12.05 -2.42 -19.20
N GLY A 49 -13.12 -1.63 -19.06
CA GLY A 49 -14.40 -2.13 -18.57
C GLY A 49 -15.46 -1.04 -18.47
N PHE A 50 -16.69 -1.47 -18.23
CA PHE A 50 -17.86 -0.60 -18.15
C PHE A 50 -18.89 -1.09 -17.13
N THR A 51 -19.73 -0.17 -16.67
CA THR A 51 -20.90 -0.46 -15.81
C THR A 51 -22.20 -0.33 -16.59
N CYS A 52 -23.30 -0.88 -16.07
CA CYS A 52 -24.61 -0.74 -16.70
C CYS A 52 -25.14 0.71 -16.75
N ASN A 53 -24.52 1.62 -16.00
CA ASN A 53 -24.89 3.03 -15.92
C ASN A 53 -23.98 3.95 -16.76
N GLY A 54 -23.08 3.40 -17.57
CA GLY A 54 -22.25 4.21 -18.48
C GLY A 54 -20.99 4.80 -17.84
N ILE A 55 -20.53 4.26 -16.72
CA ILE A 55 -19.17 4.52 -16.23
C ILE A 55 -18.21 3.56 -16.94
N VAL A 56 -17.17 4.09 -17.55
CA VAL A 56 -16.07 3.33 -18.17
C VAL A 56 -14.73 3.83 -17.64
N HIS A 57 -13.66 3.04 -17.81
CA HIS A 57 -12.33 3.46 -17.40
C HIS A 57 -11.24 2.95 -18.33
N GLN A 58 -10.09 3.64 -18.28
CA GLN A 58 -8.87 3.32 -19.01
C GLN A 58 -7.69 3.55 -18.06
N CYS A 59 -6.70 2.67 -18.14
CA CYS A 59 -5.59 2.62 -17.19
C CYS A 59 -4.31 3.17 -17.85
N TYR A 60 -3.48 3.82 -17.04
CA TYR A 60 -2.13 4.19 -17.44
C TYR A 60 -1.21 4.17 -16.24
N CYS A 61 -0.21 3.29 -16.27
CA CYS A 61 0.90 3.32 -15.35
C CYS A 61 2.16 3.81 -16.09
N PRO A 62 2.88 4.81 -15.55
CA PRO A 62 4.20 5.17 -16.05
C PRO A 62 5.13 3.96 -16.14
N GLU A 63 5.91 3.87 -17.21
CA GLU A 63 6.86 2.75 -17.43
C GLU A 63 8.07 2.80 -16.48
N ARG A 64 8.31 3.97 -15.88
CA ARG A 64 9.36 4.26 -14.91
C ARG A 64 8.98 5.50 -14.10
N GLU A 65 9.78 5.81 -13.08
CA GLU A 65 9.68 7.09 -12.39
C GLU A 65 10.13 8.23 -13.33
N TYR A 66 9.30 9.28 -13.40
CA TYR A 66 9.53 10.47 -14.21
C TYR A 66 9.60 11.70 -13.31
N ASP A 67 10.24 12.76 -13.80
CA ASP A 67 10.05 14.08 -13.19
C ASP A 67 8.62 14.60 -13.40
N ASP A 68 8.21 15.61 -12.62
CA ASP A 68 6.83 16.11 -12.63
C ASP A 68 6.37 16.58 -14.03
N LYS A 69 7.29 17.10 -14.85
CA LYS A 69 6.98 17.61 -16.18
C LYS A 69 6.83 16.46 -17.17
N GLU A 70 7.77 15.53 -17.19
CA GLU A 70 7.72 14.33 -18.03
C GLU A 70 6.48 13.50 -17.69
N LEU A 71 6.21 13.27 -16.40
CA LEU A 71 5.01 12.55 -15.94
C LEU A 71 3.74 13.18 -16.49
N TYR A 72 3.62 14.51 -16.36
CA TYR A 72 2.49 15.26 -16.90
C TYR A 72 2.37 15.12 -18.42
N GLU A 73 3.47 15.25 -19.18
CA GLU A 73 3.46 15.15 -20.64
C GLU A 73 2.96 13.78 -21.10
N HIS A 74 3.47 12.70 -20.48
CA HIS A 74 3.03 11.34 -20.77
C HIS A 74 1.56 11.10 -20.41
N GLN A 75 1.12 11.54 -19.23
CA GLN A 75 -0.29 11.42 -18.81
C GLN A 75 -1.24 12.19 -19.74
N ARG A 76 -0.86 13.42 -20.13
CA ARG A 76 -1.59 14.27 -21.07
C ARG A 76 -1.73 13.60 -22.44
N ASP A 77 -0.65 13.05 -22.96
CA ASP A 77 -0.61 12.45 -24.29
C ASP A 77 -1.44 11.16 -24.32
N LYS A 78 -1.32 10.33 -23.29
CA LYS A 78 -2.14 9.14 -23.11
C LYS A 78 -3.64 9.46 -23.01
N LEU A 79 -4.03 10.41 -22.16
CA LEU A 79 -5.43 10.86 -22.05
C LEU A 79 -5.95 11.32 -23.42
N THR A 80 -5.16 12.10 -24.15
CA THR A 80 -5.53 12.58 -25.49
C THR A 80 -5.76 11.43 -26.47
N ALA A 81 -4.81 10.50 -26.55
CA ALA A 81 -4.87 9.37 -27.46
C ALA A 81 -6.06 8.45 -27.15
N ASP A 82 -6.35 8.20 -25.87
CA ASP A 82 -7.44 7.30 -25.49
C ASP A 82 -8.82 7.95 -25.65
N ILE A 83 -8.97 9.27 -25.46
CA ILE A 83 -10.20 9.98 -25.80
C ILE A 83 -10.45 9.96 -27.31
N GLU A 84 -9.41 10.07 -28.13
CA GLU A 84 -9.55 9.92 -29.59
C GLU A 84 -10.04 8.51 -29.96
N LYS A 85 -9.49 7.46 -29.32
CA LYS A 85 -9.98 6.08 -29.50
C LYS A 85 -11.44 5.93 -29.08
N LEU A 86 -11.82 6.49 -27.93
CA LEU A 86 -13.20 6.49 -27.41
C LEU A 86 -14.18 7.09 -28.42
N MET A 87 -13.80 8.21 -29.03
CA MET A 87 -14.61 8.87 -30.06
C MET A 87 -14.73 8.02 -31.34
N ASN A 88 -13.67 7.32 -31.74
CA ASN A 88 -13.62 6.57 -32.99
C ASN A 88 -14.21 5.14 -32.90
N ASN A 89 -14.35 4.57 -31.69
CA ASN A 89 -14.77 3.17 -31.49
C ASN A 89 -16.27 2.97 -31.18
N GLY A 90 -17.13 3.97 -31.42
CA GLY A 90 -18.55 3.94 -31.03
C GLY A 90 -19.31 2.69 -31.45
N GLU A 91 -19.21 2.29 -32.72
CA GLU A 91 -19.88 1.07 -33.24
C GLU A 91 -19.41 -0.20 -32.55
N ARG A 92 -18.13 -0.26 -32.16
CA ARG A 92 -17.59 -1.41 -31.44
C ARG A 92 -18.08 -1.44 -30.00
N LEU A 93 -18.09 -0.30 -29.32
CA LEU A 93 -18.58 -0.17 -27.95
C LEU A 93 -20.06 -0.61 -27.86
N LYS A 94 -20.89 -0.21 -28.82
CA LYS A 94 -22.28 -0.67 -28.91
C LYS A 94 -22.39 -2.19 -29.09
N LYS A 95 -21.56 -2.80 -29.95
CA LYS A 95 -21.54 -4.26 -30.15
C LYS A 95 -21.13 -5.02 -28.89
N LEU A 96 -20.29 -4.42 -28.05
CA LEU A 96 -19.89 -4.95 -26.74
C LEU A 96 -20.97 -4.74 -25.66
N GLY A 97 -22.06 -4.04 -25.98
CA GLY A 97 -23.15 -3.77 -25.04
C GLY A 97 -22.88 -2.61 -24.09
N VAL A 98 -21.89 -1.76 -24.40
CA VAL A 98 -21.58 -0.58 -23.58
C VAL A 98 -22.76 0.41 -23.69
N PRO A 99 -23.40 0.80 -22.57
CA PRO A 99 -24.45 1.80 -22.59
C PRO A 99 -23.87 3.19 -22.92
N PRO A 100 -24.71 4.19 -23.24
CA PRO A 100 -24.23 5.56 -23.46
C PRO A 100 -23.32 6.02 -22.31
N ILE A 101 -22.11 6.44 -22.65
CA ILE A 101 -21.05 6.69 -21.68
C ILE A 101 -21.30 8.04 -21.00
N VAL A 102 -21.50 7.99 -19.69
CA VAL A 102 -21.73 9.15 -18.82
C VAL A 102 -20.43 9.60 -18.18
N GLU A 103 -19.59 8.66 -17.76
CA GLU A 103 -18.32 8.96 -17.09
C GLU A 103 -17.20 8.14 -17.71
N TRP A 104 -16.08 8.79 -18.03
CA TRP A 104 -14.85 8.13 -18.45
C TRP A 104 -13.75 8.44 -17.43
N HIS A 105 -13.24 7.40 -16.79
CA HIS A 105 -12.25 7.50 -15.73
C HIS A 105 -10.84 7.20 -16.26
N PHE A 106 -9.92 8.14 -16.05
CA PHE A 106 -8.50 7.96 -16.30
C PHE A 106 -7.82 7.49 -15.01
N ASN A 107 -7.56 6.19 -14.91
CA ASN A 107 -6.95 5.59 -13.73
C ASN A 107 -5.43 5.61 -13.86
N ILE A 108 -4.78 6.46 -13.06
CA ILE A 108 -3.33 6.62 -13.00
C ILE A 108 -2.86 6.39 -11.56
N PRO A 109 -1.63 5.92 -11.30
CA PRO A 109 -1.19 5.70 -9.92
C PRO A 109 -1.23 6.99 -9.09
N GLU A 110 -0.70 8.08 -9.64
CA GLU A 110 -0.66 9.41 -9.05
C GLU A 110 -0.60 10.50 -10.13
N TYR A 111 -0.82 11.76 -9.76
CA TYR A 111 -0.44 12.92 -10.56
C TYR A 111 0.13 14.02 -9.66
N ARG A 112 1.21 14.66 -10.13
CA ARG A 112 1.91 15.72 -9.40
C ARG A 112 1.68 17.11 -9.99
N ASP A 113 1.07 17.17 -11.17
CA ASP A 113 0.81 18.41 -11.89
C ASP A 113 -0.70 18.61 -12.15
N SER A 114 -1.25 19.69 -11.60
CA SER A 114 -2.68 20.00 -11.72
C SER A 114 -3.13 20.29 -13.16
N ARG A 115 -2.22 20.56 -14.09
CA ARG A 115 -2.53 20.76 -15.51
C ARG A 115 -3.22 19.55 -16.13
N ILE A 116 -3.05 18.34 -15.59
CA ILE A 116 -3.78 17.15 -16.06
C ILE A 116 -5.29 17.31 -15.90
N LEU A 117 -5.74 17.96 -14.83
CA LEU A 117 -7.16 18.23 -14.57
C LEU A 117 -7.71 19.26 -15.57
N ALA A 118 -6.92 20.29 -15.86
CA ALA A 118 -7.29 21.29 -16.87
C ALA A 118 -7.37 20.67 -18.28
N HIS A 119 -6.44 19.77 -18.59
CA HIS A 119 -6.42 19.04 -19.86
C HIS A 119 -7.62 18.10 -20.00
N ALA A 120 -7.95 17.34 -18.95
CA ALA A 120 -9.16 16.52 -18.90
C ALA A 120 -10.43 17.36 -19.18
N GLN A 121 -10.53 18.55 -18.59
CA GLN A 121 -11.66 19.45 -18.82
C GLN A 121 -11.72 19.99 -20.27
N ILE A 122 -10.57 20.23 -20.91
CA ILE A 122 -10.50 20.60 -22.33
C ILE A 122 -11.02 19.44 -23.19
N LYS A 123 -10.51 18.22 -22.98
CA LYS A 123 -10.94 17.04 -23.72
C LYS A 123 -12.42 16.71 -23.54
N GLN A 124 -12.97 16.88 -22.35
CA GLN A 124 -14.40 16.73 -22.12
C GLN A 124 -15.23 17.70 -22.99
N LYS A 125 -14.81 18.96 -23.07
CA LYS A 125 -15.49 19.97 -23.91
C LYS A 125 -15.37 19.65 -25.39
N GLU A 126 -14.22 19.14 -25.83
CA GLU A 126 -14.02 18.69 -27.22
C GLU A 126 -14.99 17.56 -27.59
N VAL A 127 -15.12 16.55 -26.74
CA VAL A 127 -16.05 15.41 -26.93
C VAL A 127 -17.50 15.91 -27.02
N LEU A 128 -17.94 16.74 -26.07
CA LEU A 128 -19.30 17.27 -26.05
C LEU A 128 -19.59 18.18 -27.26
N ALA A 129 -18.62 18.98 -27.71
CA ALA A 129 -18.75 19.79 -28.91
C ALA A 129 -18.86 18.94 -30.18
N ALA A 130 -18.06 17.86 -30.28
CA ALA A 130 -18.14 16.91 -31.38
C ALA A 130 -19.50 16.20 -31.42
N LYS A 131 -20.01 15.75 -30.26
CA LYS A 131 -21.35 15.18 -30.14
C LYS A 131 -22.43 16.16 -30.58
N LYS A 132 -22.37 17.41 -30.11
CA LYS A 132 -23.33 18.45 -30.51
C LYS A 132 -23.34 18.70 -32.02
N LYS A 133 -22.17 18.62 -32.67
CA LYS A 133 -22.04 18.78 -34.13
C LYS A 133 -22.59 17.58 -34.90
N SER A 134 -22.38 16.37 -34.40
CA SER A 134 -22.78 15.11 -35.05
C SER A 134 -23.41 14.11 -34.06
N PRO A 135 -24.66 14.35 -33.60
CA PRO A 135 -25.27 13.55 -32.53
C PRO A 135 -25.39 12.06 -32.84
N SER A 136 -25.69 11.70 -34.10
CA SER A 136 -25.82 10.31 -34.53
C SER A 136 -24.49 9.56 -34.63
N LEU A 137 -23.37 10.28 -34.82
CA LEU A 137 -22.04 9.66 -34.89
C LEU A 137 -21.48 9.35 -33.50
N PHE A 138 -21.89 10.13 -32.49
CA PHE A 138 -21.43 10.04 -31.10
C PHE A 138 -22.59 9.74 -30.14
N ASP A 139 -23.56 8.94 -30.60
CA ASP A 139 -24.71 8.48 -29.81
C ASP A 139 -24.33 7.54 -28.66
N HIS A 140 -23.13 6.92 -28.72
CA HIS A 140 -22.53 6.15 -27.64
C HIS A 140 -22.01 7.01 -26.47
N ILE A 141 -21.98 8.33 -26.62
CA ILE A 141 -21.58 9.28 -25.58
C ILE A 141 -22.83 9.95 -25.00
N SER A 142 -22.91 10.17 -23.69
CA SER A 142 -24.02 10.90 -23.05
C SER A 142 -23.92 12.42 -23.28
N ASP A 143 -25.04 13.14 -23.18
CA ASP A 143 -25.04 14.60 -23.20
C ASP A 143 -24.40 15.19 -21.93
N ASP A 144 -24.42 14.41 -20.84
CA ASP A 144 -23.81 14.76 -19.55
C ASP A 144 -22.41 14.16 -19.36
N PHE A 145 -21.72 13.82 -20.45
CA PHE A 145 -20.42 13.14 -20.43
C PHE A 145 -19.37 13.91 -19.59
N LYS A 146 -18.66 13.17 -18.73
CA LYS A 146 -17.60 13.68 -17.88
C LYS A 146 -16.31 12.85 -17.95
N ILE A 147 -15.18 13.53 -17.78
CA ILE A 147 -13.88 12.91 -17.60
C ILE A 147 -13.44 13.10 -16.16
N TYR A 148 -13.05 12.02 -15.49
CA TYR A 148 -12.49 12.05 -14.14
C TYR A 148 -11.10 11.43 -14.12
N VAL A 149 -10.17 12.09 -13.43
CA VAL A 149 -8.88 11.48 -13.09
C VAL A 149 -9.05 10.76 -11.75
N LYS A 150 -8.61 9.50 -11.68
CA LYS A 150 -8.65 8.66 -10.48
C LYS A 150 -7.26 8.19 -10.14
N ILE A 151 -6.89 8.27 -8.87
CA ILE A 151 -5.59 7.84 -8.35
C ILE A 151 -5.70 6.61 -7.45
N ALA A 152 -4.56 5.98 -7.13
CA ALA A 152 -4.53 4.83 -6.22
C ALA A 152 -5.26 5.11 -4.89
N GLU A 153 -5.12 6.34 -4.36
CA GLU A 153 -5.75 6.75 -3.11
C GLU A 153 -7.29 6.70 -3.17
N ASP A 154 -7.90 6.95 -4.34
CA ASP A 154 -9.35 6.87 -4.55
C ASP A 154 -9.91 5.44 -4.44
N PHE A 155 -9.02 4.43 -4.46
CA PHE A 155 -9.34 3.01 -4.39
C PHE A 155 -8.81 2.36 -3.11
N THR A 156 -8.37 3.13 -2.11
CA THR A 156 -7.80 2.61 -0.85
C THR A 156 -8.68 1.49 -0.22
N PRO A 157 -10.01 1.63 -0.09
CA PRO A 157 -10.85 0.58 0.48
C PRO A 157 -10.86 -0.70 -0.37
N GLU A 158 -10.91 -0.57 -1.70
CA GLU A 158 -10.90 -1.70 -2.61
C GLU A 158 -9.54 -2.41 -2.63
N ILE A 159 -8.45 -1.66 -2.67
CA ILE A 159 -7.07 -2.18 -2.60
C ILE A 159 -6.88 -2.96 -1.29
N SER A 160 -7.25 -2.37 -0.15
CA SER A 160 -7.20 -3.04 1.16
C SER A 160 -7.96 -4.38 1.14
N ARG A 161 -9.17 -4.39 0.57
CA ARG A 161 -9.99 -5.60 0.49
C ARG A 161 -9.39 -6.68 -0.43
N ILE A 162 -8.82 -6.30 -1.58
CA ILE A 162 -8.19 -7.24 -2.52
C ILE A 162 -7.04 -7.96 -1.83
N ILE A 163 -6.16 -7.19 -1.17
CA ILE A 163 -5.02 -7.69 -0.41
C ILE A 163 -5.47 -8.67 0.68
N ARG A 164 -6.48 -8.30 1.45
CA ARG A 164 -7.00 -9.12 2.56
C ARG A 164 -7.62 -10.44 2.10
N THR A 165 -8.32 -10.44 0.97
CA THR A 165 -9.17 -11.57 0.55
C THR A 165 -8.45 -12.64 -0.26
N ASN A 166 -7.13 -12.54 -0.45
CA ASN A 166 -6.32 -13.45 -1.27
C ASN A 166 -6.89 -13.65 -2.68
N LEU A 167 -7.63 -12.67 -3.22
CA LEU A 167 -8.14 -12.72 -4.59
C LEU A 167 -7.00 -12.59 -5.63
N THR A 168 -5.80 -12.24 -5.15
CA THR A 168 -4.53 -12.18 -5.86
C THR A 168 -3.43 -12.76 -4.97
N ASP A 169 -2.31 -13.24 -5.52
CA ASP A 169 -1.09 -13.65 -4.77
C ASP A 169 -0.35 -12.43 -4.15
N MET A 170 -1.06 -11.31 -3.94
CA MET A 170 -0.49 -10.02 -3.55
C MET A 170 -0.20 -9.96 -2.06
N LYS A 171 0.96 -9.40 -1.71
CA LYS A 171 1.36 -9.12 -0.34
C LYS A 171 1.83 -7.68 -0.19
N LEU A 172 1.37 -6.99 0.86
CA LEU A 172 1.85 -5.68 1.28
C LEU A 172 3.32 -5.75 1.64
N ASN A 173 4.08 -4.77 1.15
CA ASN A 173 5.43 -4.52 1.58
C ASN A 173 5.45 -3.38 2.61
N LEU A 174 5.85 -3.68 3.84
CA LEU A 174 6.00 -2.73 4.93
C LEU A 174 7.48 -2.43 5.23
N ALA A 175 8.42 -3.07 4.52
CA ALA A 175 9.83 -2.88 4.78
C ALA A 175 10.23 -1.42 4.48
N ILE A 176 10.66 -0.68 5.50
CA ILE A 176 11.17 0.69 5.36
C ILE A 176 12.67 0.62 5.06
N GLN A 177 13.18 1.51 4.22
CA GLN A 177 14.62 1.70 4.09
C GLN A 177 15.15 2.45 5.32
N HIS A 178 15.86 1.74 6.20
CA HIS A 178 16.56 2.35 7.33
C HIS A 178 17.68 3.28 6.82
N GLN A 179 17.73 4.51 7.35
CA GLN A 179 18.86 5.43 7.14
C GLN A 179 19.98 5.15 8.15
N ASP A 180 21.17 5.71 7.90
CA ASP A 180 22.40 5.45 8.67
C ASP A 180 22.22 5.51 10.20
N ILE A 181 22.89 4.58 10.88
CA ILE A 181 22.88 4.40 12.34
C ILE A 181 23.25 5.72 13.03
N THR A 182 22.31 6.27 13.79
CA THR A 182 22.53 7.48 14.60
C THR A 182 23.16 7.08 15.95
N ASP A 183 24.18 7.81 16.42
CA ASP A 183 24.75 7.56 17.75
C ASP A 183 23.81 8.07 18.84
N TRP A 184 23.10 7.14 19.48
CA TRP A 184 22.15 7.42 20.55
C TRP A 184 22.78 7.43 21.95
N SER A 185 24.10 7.31 22.09
CA SER A 185 24.79 7.25 23.40
C SER A 185 24.54 8.47 24.30
N LYS A 186 24.15 9.61 23.72
CA LYS A 186 23.87 10.87 24.42
C LYS A 186 22.38 11.16 24.60
N CYS A 187 21.50 10.25 24.18
CA CYS A 187 20.06 10.43 24.30
C CYS A 187 19.57 10.10 25.72
N ASP A 188 19.11 11.11 26.45
CA ASP A 188 18.63 10.96 27.84
C ASP A 188 17.16 10.49 27.94
N SER A 189 16.70 9.70 26.95
CA SER A 189 15.32 9.21 26.98
C SER A 189 15.20 7.93 27.82
N GLN A 190 14.12 7.83 28.60
CA GLN A 190 13.81 6.63 29.37
C GLN A 190 13.72 5.37 28.49
N LYS A 191 13.26 5.51 27.23
CA LYS A 191 13.15 4.40 26.28
C LYS A 191 14.52 3.87 25.87
N VAL A 192 15.49 4.76 25.59
CA VAL A 192 16.87 4.40 25.28
C VAL A 192 17.53 3.71 26.48
N ALA A 193 17.33 4.25 27.69
CA ALA A 193 17.83 3.63 28.91
C ALA A 193 17.24 2.22 29.13
N ASN A 194 15.94 2.03 28.85
CA ASN A 194 15.28 0.73 28.95
C ASN A 194 15.85 -0.29 27.95
N ILE A 195 15.99 0.10 26.69
CA ILE A 195 16.56 -0.76 25.64
C ILE A 195 17.98 -1.17 26.03
N ARG A 196 18.85 -0.21 26.35
CA ARG A 196 20.24 -0.46 26.75
C ARG A 196 20.36 -1.46 27.90
N ARG A 197 19.64 -1.22 28.99
CA ARG A 197 19.67 -2.09 30.18
C ARG A 197 19.28 -3.53 29.85
N LYS A 198 18.23 -3.71 29.05
CA LYS A 198 17.69 -5.03 28.72
C LYS A 198 18.54 -5.77 27.70
N VAL A 199 18.97 -5.08 26.65
CA VAL A 199 19.88 -5.63 25.65
C VAL A 199 21.21 -6.01 26.31
N GLY A 200 21.75 -5.17 27.21
CA GLY A 200 22.93 -5.48 28.01
C GLY A 200 22.75 -6.75 28.86
N ALA A 201 21.59 -6.91 29.51
CA ALA A 201 21.27 -8.12 30.27
C ALA A 201 21.12 -9.39 29.41
N VAL A 202 20.68 -9.25 28.15
CA VAL A 202 20.59 -10.36 27.18
C VAL A 202 21.96 -10.72 26.63
N MET A 203 22.74 -9.73 26.21
CA MET A 203 24.10 -9.89 25.67
C MET A 203 25.11 -10.30 26.76
N ARG A 204 24.81 -9.98 28.03
CA ARG A 204 25.67 -10.22 29.20
C ARG A 204 27.05 -9.55 29.07
N VAL A 205 27.06 -8.33 28.52
CA VAL A 205 28.24 -7.48 28.36
C VAL A 205 28.16 -6.29 29.31
N SER A 206 29.30 -5.65 29.56
CA SER A 206 29.36 -4.40 30.33
C SER A 206 28.83 -3.21 29.52
N ASP A 207 28.43 -2.15 30.21
CA ASP A 207 27.82 -0.96 29.57
C ASP A 207 28.76 -0.20 28.63
N ASP A 208 30.08 -0.36 28.79
CA ASP A 208 31.13 0.23 27.96
C ASP A 208 31.45 -0.60 26.70
N ASN A 209 30.79 -1.74 26.51
CA ASN A 209 31.02 -2.58 25.34
C ASN A 209 30.56 -1.86 24.04
N PRO A 210 31.43 -1.73 23.02
CA PRO A 210 31.08 -1.03 21.78
C PRO A 210 29.95 -1.70 21.00
N ASP A 211 29.88 -3.04 20.99
CA ASP A 211 28.84 -3.80 20.30
C ASP A 211 27.46 -3.56 20.95
N LEU A 212 27.42 -3.30 22.26
CA LEU A 212 26.19 -2.92 22.94
C LEU A 212 25.65 -1.59 22.39
N ASN A 213 26.52 -0.61 22.11
CA ASN A 213 26.08 0.68 21.55
C ASN A 213 25.45 0.50 20.17
N GLU A 214 26.06 -0.32 19.32
CA GLU A 214 25.57 -0.59 17.97
C GLU A 214 24.21 -1.31 18.01
N VAL A 215 24.09 -2.38 18.80
CA VAL A 215 22.83 -3.13 18.92
C VAL A 215 21.72 -2.27 19.51
N VAL A 216 22.03 -1.42 20.50
CA VAL A 216 21.06 -0.47 21.06
C VAL A 216 20.60 0.53 20.00
N GLY A 217 21.51 1.03 19.16
CA GLY A 217 21.15 1.93 18.06
C GLY A 217 20.15 1.30 17.10
N ILE A 218 20.42 0.05 16.68
CA ILE A 218 19.51 -0.71 15.81
C ILE A 218 18.11 -0.84 16.42
N TYR A 219 17.99 -1.20 17.70
CA TYR A 219 16.66 -1.30 18.34
C TYR A 219 15.95 0.05 18.52
N ILE A 220 16.68 1.17 18.62
CA ILE A 220 16.05 2.49 18.67
C ILE A 220 15.47 2.85 17.31
N ASP A 221 16.22 2.58 16.24
CA ASP A 221 15.78 2.85 14.87
C ASP A 221 14.55 1.99 14.54
N LEU A 222 14.58 0.69 14.84
CA LEU A 222 13.43 -0.21 14.73
C LEU A 222 12.22 0.25 15.55
N TYR A 223 12.43 0.78 16.75
CA TYR A 223 11.34 1.30 17.56
C TYR A 223 10.65 2.52 16.89
N ILE A 224 11.44 3.41 16.29
CA ILE A 224 10.91 4.58 15.56
C ILE A 224 10.20 4.14 14.29
N SER A 225 10.82 3.28 13.49
CA SER A 225 10.23 2.69 12.27
C SER A 225 8.91 1.99 12.58
N GLY A 226 8.87 1.22 13.67
CA GLY A 226 7.65 0.56 14.13
C GLY A 226 6.50 1.51 14.45
N ILE A 227 6.76 2.67 15.05
CA ILE A 227 5.74 3.69 15.29
C ILE A 227 5.19 4.21 13.95
N GLU A 228 6.07 4.49 12.99
CA GLU A 228 5.67 4.95 11.67
C GLU A 228 4.83 3.91 10.93
N ILE A 229 5.28 2.64 10.88
CA ILE A 229 4.54 1.55 10.25
C ILE A 229 3.16 1.40 10.90
N MET A 230 3.08 1.35 12.23
CA MET A 230 1.80 1.18 12.94
C MET A 230 0.85 2.36 12.69
N ASN A 231 1.35 3.60 12.65
CA ASN A 231 0.54 4.77 12.30
C ASN A 231 0.04 4.72 10.85
N ASN A 232 0.90 4.32 9.90
CA ASN A 232 0.49 4.18 8.50
C ASN A 232 -0.53 3.05 8.33
N LEU A 233 -0.34 1.91 9.00
CA LEU A 233 -1.34 0.84 9.02
C LEU A 233 -2.67 1.33 9.61
N GLN A 234 -2.64 2.08 10.71
CA GLN A 234 -3.86 2.63 11.31
C GLN A 234 -4.63 3.56 10.36
N LEU A 235 -3.91 4.35 9.55
CA LEU A 235 -4.51 5.32 8.62
C LEU A 235 -5.04 4.67 7.34
N HIS A 236 -4.26 3.76 6.74
CA HIS A 236 -4.53 3.26 5.40
C HIS A 236 -5.14 1.84 5.40
N PHE A 237 -4.90 1.06 6.45
CA PHE A 237 -5.34 -0.33 6.58
C PHE A 237 -5.82 -0.63 8.02
N PRO A 238 -6.86 0.08 8.51
CA PRO A 238 -7.28 0.02 9.91
C PRO A 238 -7.63 -1.40 10.36
N GLU A 239 -8.15 -2.25 9.46
CA GLU A 239 -8.46 -3.64 9.80
C GLU A 239 -7.19 -4.47 10.05
N ILE A 240 -6.14 -4.29 9.23
CA ILE A 240 -4.85 -4.97 9.41
C ILE A 240 -4.20 -4.48 10.70
N TYR A 241 -4.26 -3.17 10.95
CA TYR A 241 -3.80 -2.58 12.20
C TYR A 241 -4.50 -3.19 13.42
N GLU A 242 -5.83 -3.31 13.39
CA GLU A 242 -6.59 -3.87 14.52
C GLU A 242 -6.23 -5.33 14.79
N GLU A 243 -6.14 -6.16 13.74
CA GLU A 243 -5.74 -7.58 13.87
C GLU A 243 -4.31 -7.70 14.41
N LEU A 244 -3.37 -6.91 13.89
CA LEU A 244 -1.97 -6.89 14.34
C LEU A 244 -1.85 -6.38 15.78
N TYR A 245 -2.58 -5.32 16.13
CA TYR A 245 -2.60 -4.77 17.47
C TYR A 245 -3.16 -5.78 18.48
N GLN A 246 -4.23 -6.51 18.13
CA GLN A 246 -4.77 -7.55 19.01
C GLN A 246 -3.78 -8.70 19.22
N LEU A 247 -3.10 -9.16 18.16
CA LEU A 247 -2.05 -10.17 18.27
C LEU A 247 -0.89 -9.69 19.15
N GLU A 248 -0.40 -8.47 18.91
CA GLU A 248 0.67 -7.83 19.68
C GLU A 248 0.29 -7.73 21.15
N GLN A 249 -0.89 -7.20 21.49
CA GLN A 249 -1.32 -7.04 22.89
C GLN A 249 -1.44 -8.39 23.61
N SER A 250 -1.97 -9.41 22.92
CA SER A 250 -2.11 -10.75 23.47
C SER A 250 -0.74 -11.37 23.77
N TYR A 251 0.18 -11.28 22.81
CA TYR A 251 1.51 -11.87 22.95
C TYR A 251 2.43 -11.07 23.89
N LYS A 252 2.32 -9.74 23.92
CA LYS A 252 3.01 -8.86 24.88
C LYS A 252 2.75 -9.27 26.33
N ARG A 253 1.52 -9.70 26.64
CA ARG A 253 1.19 -10.24 27.98
C ARG A 253 1.93 -11.55 28.26
N GLU A 254 2.00 -12.44 27.28
CA GLU A 254 2.74 -13.70 27.38
C GLU A 254 4.23 -13.45 27.58
N VAL A 255 4.83 -12.53 26.81
CA VAL A 255 6.23 -12.09 26.95
C VAL A 255 6.48 -11.57 28.36
N SER A 256 5.65 -10.64 28.86
CA SER A 256 5.80 -10.08 30.21
C SER A 256 5.78 -11.17 31.29
N LEU A 257 4.91 -12.17 31.16
CA LEU A 257 4.89 -13.31 32.07
C LEU A 257 6.16 -14.15 31.97
N LYS A 258 6.54 -14.58 30.75
CA LYS A 258 7.73 -15.41 30.50
C LYS A 258 8.99 -14.76 31.06
N THR A 259 9.18 -13.47 30.79
CA THR A 259 10.42 -12.77 31.14
C THR A 259 10.48 -12.43 32.63
N ARG A 260 9.35 -12.09 33.26
CA ARG A 260 9.32 -11.82 34.73
C ARG A 260 9.46 -13.07 35.58
N MET A 261 8.91 -14.20 35.12
CA MET A 261 9.06 -15.48 35.80
C MET A 261 10.44 -16.11 35.58
N HIS A 262 11.19 -15.60 34.60
CA HIS A 262 12.56 -16.05 34.35
C HIS A 262 13.52 -15.62 35.47
N THR A 263 14.22 -16.59 36.05
CA THR A 263 15.16 -16.38 37.16
C THR A 263 16.60 -16.74 36.81
N ASN A 264 16.84 -17.51 35.74
CA ASN A 264 18.18 -17.96 35.38
C ASN A 264 18.81 -17.08 34.29
N ARG A 265 19.54 -16.03 34.70
CA ARG A 265 20.19 -15.09 33.78
C ARG A 265 21.08 -15.71 32.69
N GLN A 266 21.61 -16.93 32.90
CA GLN A 266 22.43 -17.60 31.89
C GLN A 266 21.64 -17.97 30.63
N LEU A 267 20.31 -18.02 30.75
CA LEU A 267 19.39 -18.37 29.67
C LEU A 267 18.69 -17.15 29.08
N ASN A 268 19.05 -15.91 29.47
CA ASN A 268 18.42 -14.69 28.95
C ASN A 268 18.46 -14.63 27.41
N GLN A 269 19.60 -14.97 26.79
CA GLN A 269 19.75 -14.98 25.34
C GLN A 269 18.85 -16.03 24.67
N ASN A 270 18.77 -17.23 25.26
CA ASN A 270 17.89 -18.29 24.75
C ASN A 270 16.42 -17.86 24.85
N LEU A 271 16.00 -17.34 26.00
CA LEU A 271 14.65 -16.83 26.18
C LEU A 271 14.30 -15.71 25.21
N PHE A 272 15.22 -14.77 24.96
CA PHE A 272 15.02 -13.70 23.99
C PHE A 272 14.82 -14.26 22.58
N ASN A 273 15.69 -15.18 22.14
CA ASN A 273 15.59 -15.83 20.84
C ASN A 273 14.31 -16.66 20.70
N ASP A 274 13.90 -17.37 21.75
CA ASP A 274 12.66 -18.14 21.77
C ASP A 274 11.44 -17.22 21.58
N ILE A 275 11.42 -16.06 22.27
CA ILE A 275 10.36 -15.06 22.10
C ILE A 275 10.32 -14.53 20.68
N LEU A 276 11.47 -14.21 20.08
CA LEU A 276 11.57 -13.75 18.69
C LEU A 276 11.01 -14.79 17.72
N ASN A 277 11.43 -16.05 17.85
CA ASN A 277 11.03 -17.14 16.97
C ASN A 277 9.54 -17.45 17.09
N GLU A 278 9.03 -17.57 18.32
CA GLU A 278 7.61 -17.80 18.57
C GLU A 278 6.74 -16.65 18.02
N PHE A 279 7.19 -15.40 18.17
CA PHE A 279 6.45 -14.26 17.62
C PHE A 279 6.45 -14.26 16.10
N GLN A 280 7.61 -14.55 15.49
CA GLN A 280 7.72 -14.68 14.04
C GLN A 280 6.73 -15.72 13.51
N LEU A 281 6.66 -16.89 14.14
CA LEU A 281 5.72 -17.95 13.72
C LEU A 281 4.26 -17.51 13.84
N LYS A 282 3.90 -16.73 14.87
CA LYS A 282 2.55 -16.17 15.02
C LYS A 282 2.25 -15.15 13.91
N LEU A 283 3.18 -14.24 13.63
CA LEU A 283 3.06 -13.28 12.54
C LEU A 283 2.96 -13.97 11.18
N GLU A 284 3.82 -14.95 10.89
CA GLU A 284 3.78 -15.72 9.64
C GLU A 284 2.45 -16.45 9.48
N LYS A 285 1.96 -17.08 10.54
CA LYS A 285 0.69 -17.80 10.49
C LYS A 285 -0.49 -16.89 10.13
N ASP A 286 -0.57 -15.72 10.75
CA ASP A 286 -1.76 -14.87 10.64
C ASP A 286 -1.64 -13.86 9.48
N PHE A 287 -0.42 -13.45 9.11
CA PHE A 287 -0.19 -12.35 8.17
C PHE A 287 0.59 -12.73 6.90
N SER A 288 1.17 -13.94 6.77
CA SER A 288 1.84 -14.33 5.51
C SER A 288 0.94 -14.35 4.27
N PRO A 289 -0.40 -14.47 4.34
CA PRO A 289 -1.24 -14.27 3.18
C PRO A 289 -1.25 -12.82 2.68
N MET A 290 -1.11 -11.84 3.58
CA MET A 290 -1.28 -10.42 3.28
C MET A 290 0.02 -9.61 3.25
N LEU A 291 1.09 -10.10 3.90
CA LEU A 291 2.36 -9.37 4.07
C LEU A 291 3.53 -10.15 3.47
N THR A 292 4.50 -9.45 2.88
CA THR A 292 5.72 -10.09 2.36
C THR A 292 6.53 -10.69 3.52
N GLN A 293 7.36 -11.70 3.22
CA GLN A 293 8.24 -12.28 4.24
C GLN A 293 9.17 -11.22 4.86
N ALA A 294 9.67 -10.28 4.04
CA ALA A 294 10.48 -9.17 4.51
C ALA A 294 9.71 -8.30 5.52
N SER A 295 8.45 -7.96 5.21
CA SER A 295 7.57 -7.20 6.09
C SER A 295 7.31 -7.89 7.42
N ILE A 296 7.15 -9.22 7.41
CA ILE A 296 6.95 -9.99 8.64
C ILE A 296 8.20 -9.95 9.53
N VAL A 297 9.38 -10.10 8.92
CA VAL A 297 10.65 -10.01 9.64
C VAL A 297 10.83 -8.60 10.22
N GLU A 298 10.51 -7.57 9.46
CA GLU A 298 10.56 -6.16 9.88
C GLU A 298 9.61 -5.89 11.06
N LEU A 299 8.32 -6.19 10.90
CA LEU A 299 7.30 -6.01 11.93
C LEU A 299 7.65 -6.71 13.24
N LYS A 300 8.23 -7.91 13.15
CA LYS A 300 8.70 -8.64 14.33
C LYS A 300 9.74 -7.81 15.09
N GLN A 301 10.75 -7.29 14.39
CA GLN A 301 11.83 -6.54 15.02
C GLN A 301 11.32 -5.22 15.62
N ASP A 302 10.48 -4.51 14.89
CA ASP A 302 9.88 -3.24 15.31
C ASP A 302 9.01 -3.37 16.58
N LEU A 303 8.13 -4.38 16.60
CA LEU A 303 7.26 -4.59 17.76
C LEU A 303 8.06 -5.09 18.97
N VAL A 304 9.09 -5.92 18.78
CA VAL A 304 9.98 -6.33 19.87
C VAL A 304 10.77 -5.14 20.41
N ALA A 305 11.23 -4.24 19.55
CA ALA A 305 11.87 -3.00 19.95
C ALA A 305 10.94 -2.16 20.85
N SER A 306 9.64 -2.11 20.52
CA SER A 306 8.63 -1.48 21.38
C SER A 306 8.53 -2.13 22.76
N TRP A 307 8.65 -3.46 22.85
CA TRP A 307 8.58 -4.16 24.14
C TRP A 307 9.80 -3.90 25.03
N LEU A 308 10.97 -3.77 24.40
CA LEU A 308 12.20 -3.35 25.04
C LEU A 308 12.09 -1.88 25.52
N ALA A 309 11.56 -0.98 24.70
CA ALA A 309 11.37 0.43 25.05
C ALA A 309 10.33 0.64 26.17
N ASP A 310 9.18 -0.05 26.09
CA ASP A 310 7.98 0.21 26.90
C ASP A 310 7.81 -0.71 28.11
N CYS A 311 8.86 -1.46 28.50
CA CYS A 311 8.86 -2.25 29.74
C CYS A 311 7.84 -3.39 29.85
N SER A 312 7.45 -3.94 28.70
CA SER A 312 6.69 -5.20 28.63
C SER A 312 7.58 -6.44 28.54
N MET A 313 8.84 -6.28 28.12
CA MET A 313 9.88 -7.31 28.16
C MET A 313 10.95 -6.94 29.19
N GLU A 314 11.37 -7.89 30.03
CA GLU A 314 12.27 -7.62 31.17
C GLU A 314 13.30 -8.72 31.40
N PHE A 315 14.58 -8.37 31.52
CA PHE A 315 15.67 -9.32 31.74
C PHE A 315 16.50 -8.94 32.97
N ARG A 316 16.77 -9.93 33.82
CA ARG A 316 17.57 -9.72 35.02
C ARG A 316 19.05 -9.63 34.67
N SER A 317 19.70 -8.57 35.11
CA SER A 317 21.16 -8.39 35.05
C SER A 317 21.87 -9.01 36.27
N GLU A 318 21.17 -9.08 37.41
CA GLU A 318 21.63 -9.66 38.68
C GLU A 318 20.82 -10.92 39.07
#